data_AF-A0A966QBI8-F1
#
_entry.id   AF-A0A966QBI8-F1
#
_cell.length_a   1.000
_cell.length_b   1.000
_cell.length_c   1.000
_cell.angle_alpha   90.00
_cell.angle_beta   90.00
_cell.angle_gamma   90.00
#
_symmetry.space_group_name_H-M   'P 1'
#
loop_
_entity.id
_entity.type
_entity.pdbx_description
1 polymer ?
#
loop_
_entity_poly.entity_id
_entity_poly.type
_entity_poly.pdbx_seq_one_letter_code
_entity_poly.pdbx_strand_id
1 'polypeptide(L)'
;MTTGSCVRVGCYYFPNYHPDPRNEKIHGRSWTEWQLVRHATPRFPNHQQPKMPVWGYEDESRPEVMEKKIDAAADHGIDHFLFDWYHYEDGPFLERCLEQGFLKARNVNRIDFALMWANHDWINIHPMGRNFG
;
A
#
# COMPACT_ATOMS: atom_id res chain seq x y z
N MET A 1 19.89 35.17 6.08
CA MET A 1 18.85 34.22 5.62
C MET A 1 19.26 32.86 6.16
N THR A 2 18.58 32.35 7.17
CA THR A 2 18.81 30.99 7.68
C THR A 2 18.32 30.00 6.62
N THR A 3 19.23 29.29 5.98
CA THR A 3 18.94 28.08 5.22
C THR A 3 18.49 27.00 6.20
N GLY A 4 17.26 27.09 6.68
CA GLY A 4 16.62 25.97 7.36
C GLY A 4 16.47 24.86 6.33
N SER A 5 17.05 23.69 6.60
CA SER A 5 16.84 22.51 5.78
C SER A 5 15.33 22.31 5.59
N CYS A 6 14.87 22.35 4.33
CA CYS A 6 13.49 22.06 3.98
C CYS A 6 13.21 20.60 4.39
N VAL A 7 12.41 20.41 5.45
CA VAL A 7 12.02 19.08 5.91
C VAL A 7 11.12 18.48 4.84
N ARG A 8 11.50 17.30 4.33
CA ARG A 8 10.67 16.53 3.40
C ARG A 8 9.85 15.49 4.17
N VAL A 9 8.56 15.42 3.90
CA VAL A 9 7.60 14.50 4.52
C VAL A 9 7.35 13.33 3.57
N GLY A 10 7.65 12.11 4.04
CA GLY A 10 7.39 10.86 3.33
C GLY A 10 6.17 10.14 3.87
N CYS A 11 5.45 9.44 3.00
CA CYS A 11 4.38 8.52 3.38
C CYS A 11 4.74 7.09 2.98
N TYR A 12 4.76 6.18 3.95
CA TYR A 12 4.93 4.75 3.70
C TYR A 12 3.73 4.20 2.93
N TYR A 13 4.01 3.36 1.93
CA TYR A 13 3.02 2.80 1.04
C TYR A 13 3.13 1.28 1.00
N PHE A 14 2.08 0.59 1.45
CA PHE A 14 1.97 -0.87 1.38
C PHE A 14 1.20 -1.29 0.11
N PRO A 15 1.82 -2.01 -0.83
CA PRO A 15 1.25 -2.23 -2.17
C PRO A 15 0.36 -3.49 -2.32
N ASN A 16 -0.29 -3.96 -1.26
CA ASN A 16 -1.06 -5.22 -1.30
C ASN A 16 -2.57 -5.07 -1.62
N TYR A 17 -3.00 -3.92 -2.13
CA TYR A 17 -4.41 -3.61 -2.38
C TYR A 17 -4.87 -3.86 -3.83
N HIS A 18 -4.19 -4.77 -4.53
CA HIS A 18 -4.53 -5.22 -5.89
C HIS A 18 -4.36 -6.74 -6.02
N PRO A 19 -5.03 -7.41 -6.97
CA PRO A 19 -4.85 -8.85 -7.17
C PRO A 19 -3.43 -9.15 -7.64
N ASP A 20 -2.76 -10.02 -6.89
CA ASP A 20 -1.42 -10.52 -7.18
C ASP A 20 -1.48 -12.05 -7.38
N PRO A 21 -0.81 -12.61 -8.41
CA PRO A 21 -0.86 -14.05 -8.69
C PRO A 21 -0.42 -14.93 -7.51
N ARG A 22 0.58 -14.49 -6.73
CA ARG A 22 1.05 -15.20 -5.54
C ARG A 22 -0.04 -15.25 -4.48
N ASN A 23 -0.66 -14.11 -4.20
CA ASN A 23 -1.79 -14.03 -3.27
C ASN A 23 -2.97 -14.89 -3.73
N GLU A 24 -3.33 -14.85 -5.01
CA GLU A 24 -4.44 -15.64 -5.54
C GLU A 24 -4.21 -17.14 -5.39
N LYS A 25 -2.96 -17.60 -5.55
CA LYS A 25 -2.58 -19.02 -5.36
C LYS A 25 -2.85 -19.50 -3.92
N ILE A 26 -2.76 -18.60 -2.95
CA ILE A 26 -2.84 -18.93 -1.51
C ILE A 26 -4.26 -18.71 -0.98
N HIS A 27 -4.85 -17.57 -1.31
CA HIS A 27 -6.09 -17.09 -0.71
C HIS A 27 -7.30 -17.19 -1.64
N GLY A 28 -7.10 -17.54 -2.91
CA GLY A 28 -8.13 -17.66 -3.92
C GLY A 28 -8.23 -16.46 -4.86
N ARG A 29 -8.99 -16.64 -5.93
CA ARG A 29 -9.13 -15.68 -7.03
C ARG A 29 -9.58 -14.31 -6.53
N SER A 30 -8.94 -13.27 -7.07
CA SER A 30 -9.21 -11.85 -6.79
C SER A 30 -9.03 -11.44 -5.33
N TRP A 31 -8.28 -12.22 -4.55
CA TRP A 31 -7.92 -11.84 -3.19
C TRP A 31 -7.02 -10.59 -3.20
N THR A 32 -7.26 -9.71 -2.23
CA THR A 32 -6.47 -8.51 -1.95
C THR A 32 -6.49 -8.25 -0.45
N GLU A 33 -5.57 -7.42 0.04
CA GLU A 33 -5.55 -6.98 1.44
C GLU A 33 -6.87 -6.34 1.89
N TRP A 34 -7.67 -5.83 0.95
CA TRP A 34 -9.02 -5.33 1.23
C TRP A 34 -9.92 -6.37 1.88
N GLN A 35 -9.71 -7.67 1.66
CA GLN A 35 -10.43 -8.72 2.38
C GLN A 35 -10.17 -8.62 3.88
N LEU A 36 -8.93 -8.37 4.31
CA LEU A 36 -8.61 -8.24 5.73
C LEU A 36 -9.20 -6.97 6.33
N VAL A 37 -9.16 -5.85 5.60
CA VAL A 37 -9.78 -4.59 6.02
C VAL A 37 -11.30 -4.75 6.21
N ARG A 38 -11.99 -5.44 5.30
CA ARG A 38 -13.44 -5.71 5.39
C ARG A 38 -13.82 -6.56 6.58
N HIS A 39 -13.03 -7.59 6.86
CA HIS A 39 -13.32 -8.57 7.92
C HIS A 39 -12.73 -8.18 9.28
N ALA A 40 -12.03 -7.04 9.37
CA ALA A 40 -11.47 -6.56 10.62
C ALA A 40 -12.58 -6.28 11.65
N THR A 41 -12.46 -6.87 12.84
CA THR A 41 -13.36 -6.63 13.97
C THR A 41 -12.63 -5.93 15.12
N PRO A 42 -13.32 -5.15 15.97
CA PRO A 42 -12.74 -4.57 17.16
C PRO A 42 -12.00 -5.61 18.02
N ARG A 43 -10.75 -5.30 18.40
CA ARG A 43 -9.90 -6.21 19.21
C ARG A 43 -9.89 -5.90 20.70
N PHE A 44 -10.28 -4.69 21.09
CA PHE A 44 -10.33 -4.16 22.45
C PHE A 44 -11.42 -3.07 22.56
N PRO A 45 -11.86 -2.67 23.77
CA PRO A 45 -12.88 -1.65 23.94
C PRO A 45 -12.55 -0.35 23.18
N ASN A 46 -13.55 0.22 22.50
CA ASN A 46 -13.43 1.43 21.67
C ASN A 46 -12.54 1.31 20.41
N HIS A 47 -12.05 0.11 20.07
CA HIS A 47 -11.31 -0.08 18.82
C HIS A 47 -12.22 0.13 17.60
N GLN A 48 -11.95 1.20 16.85
CA GLN A 48 -12.69 1.57 15.64
C GLN A 48 -12.26 0.69 14.44
N GLN A 49 -12.79 -0.53 14.36
CA GLN A 49 -12.66 -1.43 13.20
C GLN A 49 -14.04 -2.00 12.81
N PRO A 50 -14.28 -2.27 11.50
CA PRO A 50 -13.37 -2.02 10.38
C PRO A 50 -13.27 -0.52 10.04
N LYS A 51 -12.06 -0.05 9.66
CA LYS A 51 -11.89 1.30 9.08
C LYS A 51 -12.13 1.26 7.57
N MET A 52 -13.32 1.65 7.17
CA MET A 52 -13.72 1.69 5.76
C MET A 52 -12.98 2.82 5.02
N PRO A 53 -12.32 2.55 3.87
CA PRO A 53 -11.68 3.59 3.09
C PRO A 53 -12.71 4.52 2.44
N VAL A 54 -12.48 5.83 2.50
CA VAL A 54 -13.41 6.85 1.95
C VAL A 54 -13.58 6.72 0.43
N TRP A 55 -12.54 6.32 -0.30
CA TRP A 55 -12.60 6.07 -1.74
C TRP A 55 -13.01 4.65 -2.12
N GLY A 56 -13.40 3.84 -1.13
CA GLY A 56 -13.72 2.44 -1.34
C GLY A 56 -12.47 1.58 -1.55
N TYR A 57 -12.70 0.37 -2.04
CA TYR A 57 -11.73 -0.71 -2.10
C TYR A 57 -11.11 -0.81 -3.49
N GLU A 58 -10.31 0.20 -3.82
CA GLU A 58 -9.80 0.37 -5.18
C GLU A 58 -8.55 -0.45 -5.45
N ASP A 59 -8.39 -0.87 -6.70
CA ASP A 59 -7.20 -1.55 -7.21
C ASP A 59 -6.13 -0.51 -7.56
N GLU A 60 -5.08 -0.46 -6.75
CA GLU A 60 -3.98 0.49 -6.88
C GLU A 60 -2.98 0.18 -8.01
N SER A 61 -3.14 -0.94 -8.70
CA SER A 61 -2.41 -1.18 -9.96
C SER A 61 -3.00 -0.38 -11.13
N ARG A 62 -4.14 0.29 -10.92
CA ARG A 62 -4.79 1.16 -11.92
C ARG A 62 -4.25 2.60 -11.81
N PRO A 63 -3.75 3.20 -12.91
CA PRO A 63 -3.21 4.56 -12.89
C PRO A 63 -4.15 5.60 -12.30
N GLU A 64 -5.43 5.59 -12.65
CA GLU A 64 -6.45 6.53 -12.19
C GLU A 64 -6.73 6.46 -10.68
N VAL A 65 -6.43 5.32 -10.04
CA VAL A 65 -6.51 5.18 -8.58
C VAL A 65 -5.30 5.87 -7.95
N MET A 66 -4.12 5.68 -8.52
CA MET A 66 -2.90 6.36 -8.07
C MET A 66 -2.94 7.85 -8.34
N GLU A 67 -3.57 8.32 -9.42
CA GLU A 67 -3.74 9.75 -9.69
C GLU A 67 -4.43 10.47 -8.53
N LYS A 68 -5.53 9.90 -8.02
CA LYS A 68 -6.26 10.45 -6.87
C LYS A 68 -5.41 10.46 -5.59
N LYS A 69 -4.63 9.39 -5.37
CA LYS A 69 -3.73 9.27 -4.21
C LYS A 69 -2.59 10.29 -4.29
N ILE A 70 -2.02 10.50 -5.48
CA ILE A 70 -0.97 11.49 -5.72
C ILE A 70 -1.52 12.91 -5.52
N ASP A 71 -2.70 13.22 -6.07
CA ASP A 71 -3.31 14.54 -5.90
C ASP A 71 -3.52 14.85 -4.42
N ALA A 72 -4.14 13.93 -3.67
CA ALA A 72 -4.35 14.12 -2.24
C ALA A 72 -3.04 14.26 -1.46
N ALA A 73 -2.03 13.46 -1.77
CA ALA A 73 -0.73 13.53 -1.10
C ALA A 73 -0.05 14.88 -1.36
N ALA A 74 0.04 15.31 -2.62
CA ALA A 74 0.65 16.58 -3.01
C ALA A 74 -0.13 17.79 -2.46
N ASP A 75 -1.46 17.73 -2.46
CA ASP A 75 -2.32 18.82 -1.94
C ASP A 75 -2.24 18.95 -0.41
N HIS A 76 -1.72 17.93 0.30
CA HIS A 76 -1.63 17.90 1.77
C HIS A 76 -0.16 17.84 2.28
N GLY A 77 0.81 18.21 1.44
CA GLY A 77 2.20 18.40 1.86
C GLY A 77 3.01 17.12 2.05
N ILE A 78 2.63 16.03 1.37
CA ILE A 78 3.48 14.83 1.26
C ILE A 78 4.40 14.99 0.05
N ASP A 79 5.70 14.89 0.28
CA ASP A 79 6.73 15.11 -0.73
C ASP A 79 7.12 13.84 -1.49
N HIS A 80 6.96 12.66 -0.87
CA HIS A 80 7.30 11.38 -1.48
C HIS A 80 6.48 10.22 -0.93
N PHE A 81 6.23 9.23 -1.80
CA PHE A 81 5.83 7.89 -1.36
C PHE A 81 7.06 7.01 -1.16
N LEU A 82 7.09 6.27 -0.05
CA LEU A 82 8.06 5.23 0.22
C LEU A 82 7.38 3.88 0.02
N PHE A 83 7.54 3.29 -1.16
CA PHE A 83 6.93 2.01 -1.50
C PHE A 83 7.65 0.87 -0.82
N ASP A 84 6.90 0.05 -0.09
CA ASP A 84 7.37 -1.24 0.40
C ASP A 84 7.60 -2.17 -0.79
N TRP A 85 8.84 -2.54 -1.05
CA TRP A 85 9.24 -3.22 -2.27
C TRP A 85 9.71 -4.64 -1.98
N TYR A 86 9.06 -5.59 -2.64
CA TYR A 86 9.28 -7.02 -2.44
C TYR A 86 9.86 -7.65 -3.70
N HIS A 87 10.98 -8.34 -3.54
CA HIS A 87 11.58 -9.14 -4.59
C HIS A 87 12.18 -10.40 -3.98
N TYR A 88 11.80 -11.54 -4.52
CA TYR A 88 12.21 -12.86 -4.06
C TYR A 88 12.94 -13.61 -5.17
N GLU A 89 13.44 -14.81 -4.86
CA GLU A 89 14.18 -15.63 -5.84
C GLU A 89 13.38 -15.92 -7.12
N ASP A 90 12.05 -15.99 -7.01
CA ASP A 90 11.13 -16.25 -8.12
C ASP A 90 10.56 -14.97 -8.76
N GLY A 91 11.06 -13.79 -8.39
CA GLY A 91 10.73 -12.51 -9.01
C GLY A 91 10.03 -11.51 -8.07
N PRO A 92 9.47 -10.43 -8.64
CA PRO A 92 8.80 -9.40 -7.87
C PRO A 92 7.49 -9.91 -7.25
N PHE A 93 7.05 -9.22 -6.19
CA PHE A 93 5.77 -9.43 -5.55
C PHE A 93 5.12 -8.07 -5.26
N LEU A 94 3.84 -7.89 -5.59
CA LEU A 94 3.09 -6.64 -5.41
C LEU A 94 3.60 -5.44 -6.23
N GLU A 95 4.46 -5.66 -7.21
CA GLU A 95 5.13 -4.62 -8.00
C GLU A 95 4.17 -3.79 -8.83
N ARG A 96 3.01 -4.34 -9.19
CA ARG A 96 2.06 -3.70 -10.11
C ARG A 96 1.50 -2.39 -9.56
N CYS A 97 1.43 -2.23 -8.24
CA CYS A 97 1.08 -0.95 -7.62
C CYS A 97 2.02 0.17 -8.08
N LEU A 98 3.33 -0.09 -8.10
CA LEU A 98 4.34 0.87 -8.54
C LEU A 98 4.40 0.93 -10.08
N GLU A 99 4.62 -0.21 -10.72
CA GLU A 99 4.98 -0.27 -12.15
C GLU A 99 3.82 0.05 -13.10
N GLN A 100 2.61 -0.37 -12.72
CA GLN A 100 1.40 -0.20 -13.54
C GLN A 100 0.50 0.91 -13.00
N GLY A 101 0.45 1.10 -11.68
CA GLY A 101 -0.30 2.17 -11.05
C GLY A 101 0.46 3.50 -11.04
N PHE A 102 1.36 3.65 -10.06
CA PHE A 102 2.00 4.93 -9.75
C PHE A 102 2.81 5.49 -10.92
N LEU A 103 3.72 4.71 -11.50
CA LEU A 103 4.59 5.17 -12.59
C LEU A 103 3.86 5.46 -13.90
N LYS A 104 2.59 5.07 -14.02
CA LYS A 104 1.74 5.33 -15.18
C LYS A 104 0.67 6.39 -14.93
N ALA A 105 0.56 6.90 -13.70
CA ALA A 105 -0.35 7.99 -13.37
C ALA A 105 0.06 9.26 -14.12
N ARG A 106 -0.91 10.00 -14.69
CA ARG A 106 -0.62 11.22 -15.47
C ARG A 106 0.05 12.32 -14.66
N ASN A 107 -0.18 12.32 -13.36
CA ASN A 107 0.33 13.30 -12.40
C ASN A 107 1.51 12.77 -11.57
N VAL A 108 2.17 11.68 -11.96
CA VAL A 108 3.29 11.06 -11.23
C VAL A 108 4.38 12.06 -10.81
N ASN A 109 4.64 13.07 -11.65
CA ASN A 109 5.66 14.10 -11.39
C ASN A 109 5.30 15.11 -10.29
N ARG A 110 4.11 15.01 -9.66
CA ARG A 110 3.72 15.87 -8.53
C ARG A 110 4.41 15.49 -7.23
N ILE A 111 4.94 14.28 -7.14
CA ILE A 111 5.52 13.73 -5.91
C ILE A 111 6.73 12.84 -6.27
N ASP A 112 7.77 12.86 -5.44
CA ASP A 112 8.90 11.93 -5.60
C ASP A 112 8.51 10.53 -5.09
N PHE A 113 9.37 9.54 -5.32
CA PHE A 113 9.22 8.23 -4.67
C PHE A 113 10.57 7.62 -4.28
N ALA A 114 10.52 6.71 -3.31
CA ALA A 114 11.63 5.86 -2.90
C ALA A 114 11.14 4.43 -2.71
N LEU A 115 12.07 3.47 -2.75
CA LEU A 115 11.81 2.07 -2.44
C LEU A 115 12.35 1.75 -1.05
N MET A 116 11.51 1.16 -0.21
CA MET A 116 11.92 0.49 1.01
C MET A 116 12.03 -1.00 0.70
N TRP A 117 13.25 -1.51 0.56
CA TRP A 117 13.47 -2.91 0.25
C TRP A 117 13.09 -3.79 1.45
N ALA A 118 12.11 -4.67 1.26
CA ALA A 118 11.71 -5.66 2.25
C ALA A 118 12.80 -6.72 2.39
N ASN A 119 13.66 -6.58 3.39
CA ASN A 119 14.74 -7.54 3.69
C ASN A 119 14.25 -8.63 4.66
N HIS A 120 13.16 -9.32 4.30
CA HIS A 120 12.68 -10.47 5.04
C HIS A 120 12.02 -11.47 4.10
N ASP A 121 12.04 -12.74 4.50
CA ASP A 121 11.34 -13.79 3.75
C ASP A 121 9.83 -13.55 3.76
N TRP A 122 9.17 -13.99 2.69
CA TRP A 122 7.72 -13.99 2.65
C TRP A 122 7.18 -15.09 3.57
N ILE A 123 6.34 -14.71 4.52
CA ILE A 123 5.63 -15.63 5.41
C ILE A 123 4.14 -15.33 5.27
N ASN A 124 3.33 -16.35 4.98
CA ASN A 124 1.88 -16.18 5.02
C ASN A 124 1.42 -15.99 6.48
N ILE A 125 1.12 -14.75 6.85
CA ILE A 125 0.61 -14.39 8.16
C ILE A 125 -0.90 -14.10 8.13
N HIS A 126 -1.61 -14.44 7.05
CA HIS A 126 -2.98 -13.99 6.82
C HIS A 126 -4.03 -15.12 6.79
N PRO A 127 -5.16 -14.96 7.51
CA PRO A 127 -5.36 -14.02 8.61
C PRO A 127 -4.55 -14.47 9.83
N MET A 128 -3.87 -13.54 10.51
CA MET A 128 -3.17 -13.88 11.74
C MET A 128 -4.21 -14.26 12.80
N GLY A 129 -4.17 -15.52 13.25
CA GLY A 129 -5.08 -16.02 14.28
C GLY A 129 -4.96 -15.23 15.58
N ARG A 130 -6.07 -15.08 16.32
CA ARG A 130 -6.01 -14.63 17.71
C ARG A 130 -5.45 -15.77 18.56
N ASN A 131 -4.25 -15.61 19.11
CA ASN A 131 -3.86 -16.35 20.32
C ASN A 131 -4.63 -15.72 21.49
N PHE A 132 -5.78 -16.30 21.84
CA PHE A 132 -6.39 -16.04 23.13
C PHE A 132 -5.63 -16.87 24.17
N GLY A 133 -4.78 -16.20 24.94
CA GLY A 133 -4.33 -16.67 26.26
C GLY A 133 -5.01 -15.86 27.34
#